data_AF-F4MYD6-F1
#
_entry.id   AF-F4MYD6-F1
#
_cell.length_a   1.000
_cell.length_b   1.000
_cell.length_c   1.000
_cell.angle_alpha   90.00
_cell.angle_beta   90.00
_cell.angle_gamma   90.00
#
_symmetry.space_group_name_H-M   'P 1'
#
loop_
_entity.id
_entity.type
_entity.pdbx_description
1 polymer ?
#
loop_
_entity_poly.entity_id
_entity_poly.type
_entity_poly.pdbx_seq_one_letter_code
_entity_poly.pdbx_strand_id
1 'polypeptide(L)'
;VIHQIRNSIKYVASKHHKAFMADLKPVYRAVSKEAAETALDELEEKWGQQYPVVLQSWRKKWENLSHYFRYPATIRKVIYTTNAIESVHRQFRKLTKTKGALPNENSLLKLLYLGLMNAQEKWTMPIQSWNLTLSQLAIYFEGRLDKVITL
;
A
#
# COMPACT_ATOMS: atom_id res chain seq x y z
N VAL A 1 -5.26 -0.33 -0.76
CA VAL A 1 -5.57 -0.30 0.69
C VAL A 1 -4.66 0.62 1.52
N ILE A 2 -3.32 0.55 1.46
CA ILE A 2 -2.48 1.32 2.42
C ILE A 2 -2.61 2.85 2.31
N HIS A 3 -2.71 3.41 1.10
CA HIS A 3 -2.91 4.85 0.97
C HIS A 3 -4.23 5.30 1.62
N GLN A 4 -5.27 4.45 1.58
CA GLN A 4 -6.52 4.69 2.31
C GLN A 4 -6.27 4.67 3.82
N ILE A 5 -5.54 3.68 4.35
CA ILE A 5 -5.16 3.62 5.79
C ILE A 5 -4.45 4.91 6.22
N ARG A 6 -3.46 5.36 5.46
CA ARG A 6 -2.72 6.60 5.76
C ARG A 6 -3.58 7.83 5.69
N ASN A 7 -4.48 7.89 4.71
CA ASN A 7 -5.42 8.99 4.60
C ASN A 7 -6.36 9.02 5.81
N SER A 8 -6.87 7.86 6.26
CA SER A 8 -7.71 7.76 7.46
C SER A 8 -7.05 8.37 8.69
N ILE A 9 -5.77 8.06 8.93
CA ILE A 9 -5.04 8.56 10.11
C ILE A 9 -4.93 10.09 10.17
N LYS A 10 -5.00 10.79 9.02
CA LYS A 10 -5.03 12.26 9.00
C LYS A 10 -6.31 12.85 9.61
N TYR A 11 -7.40 12.09 9.63
CA TYR A 11 -8.72 12.53 10.11
C TYR A 11 -9.10 11.89 11.46
N VAL A 12 -8.27 10.99 11.98
CA VAL A 12 -8.42 10.41 13.32
C VAL A 12 -7.57 11.24 14.28
N ALA A 13 -8.09 11.56 15.47
CA ALA A 13 -7.32 12.31 16.46
C ALA A 13 -6.16 11.46 16.98
N SER A 14 -5.00 12.10 17.25
CA SER A 14 -3.75 11.42 17.62
C SER A 14 -3.91 10.43 18.79
N LYS A 15 -4.70 10.79 19.81
CA LYS A 15 -5.01 9.94 20.97
C LYS A 15 -5.68 8.61 20.61
N HIS A 16 -6.39 8.55 19.47
CA HIS A 16 -7.09 7.35 19.00
C HIS A 16 -6.31 6.56 17.95
N HIS A 17 -5.18 7.08 17.42
CA HIS A 17 -4.42 6.43 16.35
C HIS A 17 -4.08 4.97 16.64
N LYS A 18 -3.57 4.69 17.84
CA LYS A 18 -3.16 3.33 18.23
C LYS A 18 -4.35 2.37 18.27
N ALA A 19 -5.44 2.77 18.91
CA ALA A 19 -6.64 1.95 19.05
C ALA A 19 -7.32 1.73 17.68
N PHE A 20 -7.52 2.80 16.93
CA PHE A 20 -8.11 2.73 15.59
C PHE A 20 -7.30 1.85 14.63
N MET A 21 -5.96 1.96 14.65
CA MET A 21 -5.10 1.09 13.83
C MET A 21 -5.14 -0.38 14.23
N ALA A 22 -5.34 -0.68 15.51
CA ALA A 22 -5.51 -2.05 15.99
C ALA A 22 -6.82 -2.64 15.45
N ASP A 23 -7.92 -1.88 15.54
CA ASP A 23 -9.23 -2.30 15.05
C ASP A 23 -9.33 -2.32 13.51
N LEU A 24 -8.56 -1.48 12.80
CA LEU A 24 -8.50 -1.47 11.34
C LEU A 24 -7.65 -2.63 10.77
N LYS A 25 -6.77 -3.22 11.57
CA LYS A 25 -5.84 -4.27 11.14
C LYS A 25 -6.54 -5.53 10.62
N PRO A 26 -7.59 -6.05 11.26
CA PRO A 26 -8.41 -7.14 10.74
C PRO A 26 -8.93 -6.90 9.32
N VAL A 27 -9.39 -5.67 8.99
CA VAL A 27 -9.95 -5.35 7.67
C VAL A 27 -8.98 -5.69 6.53
N TYR A 28 -7.72 -5.23 6.60
CA TYR A 28 -6.78 -5.43 5.49
C TYR A 28 -5.94 -6.71 5.61
N ARG A 29 -5.94 -7.37 6.77
CA ARG A 29 -5.27 -8.68 6.99
C ARG A 29 -6.21 -9.88 6.92
N ALA A 30 -7.50 -9.67 6.68
CA ALA A 30 -8.47 -10.73 6.56
C ALA A 30 -8.07 -11.79 5.52
N VAL A 31 -8.51 -13.02 5.75
CA VAL A 31 -8.23 -14.16 4.87
C VAL A 31 -9.10 -14.15 3.63
N SER A 32 -10.31 -13.61 3.71
CA SER A 32 -11.26 -13.48 2.60
C SER A 32 -11.91 -12.09 2.57
N LYS A 33 -12.62 -11.78 1.48
CA LYS A 33 -13.32 -10.51 1.31
C LYS A 33 -14.45 -10.37 2.34
N GLU A 34 -15.16 -11.46 2.59
CA GLU A 34 -16.31 -11.52 3.50
C GLU A 34 -15.85 -11.25 4.94
N ALA A 35 -14.76 -11.89 5.37
CA ALA A 35 -14.16 -11.61 6.68
C ALA A 35 -13.66 -10.15 6.80
N ALA A 36 -13.22 -9.55 5.70
CA ALA A 36 -12.82 -8.15 5.66
C ALA A 36 -14.02 -7.20 5.76
N GLU A 37 -15.16 -7.58 5.16
CA GLU A 37 -16.43 -6.85 5.24
C GLU A 37 -16.98 -6.86 6.66
N THR A 38 -17.04 -8.04 7.29
CA THR A 38 -17.45 -8.16 8.70
C THR A 38 -16.56 -7.32 9.62
N ALA A 39 -15.24 -7.37 9.44
CA ALA A 39 -14.32 -6.53 10.21
C ALA A 39 -14.52 -5.02 9.95
N LEU A 40 -14.94 -4.63 8.74
CA LEU A 40 -15.24 -3.24 8.43
C LEU A 40 -16.57 -2.79 9.08
N ASP A 41 -17.55 -3.70 9.17
CA ASP A 41 -18.81 -3.47 9.90
C ASP A 41 -18.54 -3.24 11.39
N GLU A 42 -17.75 -4.11 12.03
CA GLU A 42 -17.35 -3.97 13.44
C GLU A 42 -16.57 -2.66 13.69
N LEU A 43 -15.69 -2.28 12.76
CA LEU A 43 -14.96 -1.02 12.83
C LEU A 43 -15.91 0.18 12.76
N GLU A 44 -16.92 0.13 11.89
CA GLU A 44 -17.92 1.19 11.73
C GLU A 44 -18.87 1.28 12.92
N GLU A 45 -19.25 0.16 13.53
CA GLU A 45 -20.03 0.17 14.76
C GLU A 45 -19.29 0.91 15.88
N LYS A 46 -17.99 0.63 16.04
CA LYS A 46 -17.18 1.21 17.10
C LYS A 46 -16.78 2.66 16.85
N TRP A 47 -16.42 3.00 15.61
CA TRP A 47 -15.80 4.30 15.28
C TRP A 47 -16.64 5.18 14.37
N GLY A 48 -17.73 4.68 13.79
CA GLY A 48 -18.54 5.37 12.80
C GLY A 48 -19.20 6.65 13.33
N GLN A 49 -19.58 6.69 14.61
CA GLN A 49 -20.11 7.91 15.23
C GLN A 49 -19.03 8.99 15.41
N GLN A 50 -17.80 8.61 15.79
CA GLN A 50 -16.71 9.56 16.05
C GLN A 50 -16.01 10.01 14.77
N TYR A 51 -15.88 9.11 13.78
CA TYR A 51 -15.14 9.34 12.54
C TYR A 51 -15.95 8.99 11.27
N PRO A 52 -17.18 9.52 11.11
CA PRO A 52 -18.08 9.11 10.01
C PRO A 52 -17.46 9.32 8.63
N VAL A 53 -16.72 10.42 8.42
CA VAL A 53 -16.06 10.73 7.15
C VAL A 53 -15.02 9.68 6.77
N VAL A 54 -14.32 9.11 7.76
CA VAL A 54 -13.33 8.06 7.51
C VAL A 54 -14.02 6.80 7.03
N LEU A 55 -15.06 6.33 7.75
CA LEU A 55 -15.76 5.09 7.43
C LEU A 55 -16.53 5.21 6.11
N GLN A 56 -17.20 6.33 5.84
CA GLN A 56 -17.83 6.62 4.55
C GLN A 56 -16.83 6.54 3.38
N SER A 57 -15.61 7.06 3.59
CA SER A 57 -14.55 6.97 2.57
C SER A 57 -14.12 5.53 2.29
N TRP A 58 -14.09 4.67 3.31
CA TRP A 58 -13.82 3.25 3.16
C TRP A 58 -14.96 2.54 2.41
N ARG A 59 -16.22 2.75 2.83
CA ARG A 59 -17.40 2.17 2.18
C ARG A 59 -17.52 2.57 0.72
N LYS A 60 -17.41 3.87 0.41
CA LYS A 60 -17.48 4.38 -0.97
C LYS A 60 -16.42 3.76 -1.89
N LYS A 61 -15.24 3.45 -1.36
CA LYS A 61 -14.12 2.89 -2.13
C LYS A 61 -14.00 1.38 -1.98
N TRP A 62 -14.92 0.73 -1.27
CA TRP A 62 -14.73 -0.65 -0.80
C TRP A 62 -14.54 -1.65 -1.94
N GLU A 63 -15.29 -1.50 -3.01
CA GLU A 63 -15.16 -2.31 -4.23
C GLU A 63 -13.71 -2.29 -4.74
N ASN A 64 -13.15 -1.09 -4.90
CA ASN A 64 -11.76 -0.91 -5.33
C ASN A 64 -10.76 -1.42 -4.29
N LEU A 65 -11.04 -1.18 -3.01
CA LEU A 65 -10.13 -1.56 -1.92
C LEU A 65 -10.09 -3.07 -1.70
N SER A 66 -11.14 -3.80 -2.05
CA SER A 66 -11.27 -5.25 -1.83
C SER A 66 -10.85 -6.08 -3.05
N HIS A 67 -10.59 -5.49 -4.21
CA HIS A 67 -10.21 -6.24 -5.42
C HIS A 67 -9.00 -7.17 -5.24
N TYR A 68 -8.06 -6.81 -4.37
CA TYR A 68 -6.89 -7.65 -4.13
C TYR A 68 -7.23 -9.01 -3.50
N PHE A 69 -8.41 -9.18 -2.89
CA PHE A 69 -8.89 -10.48 -2.38
C PHE A 69 -9.08 -11.54 -3.47
N ARG A 70 -9.14 -11.14 -4.75
CA ARG A 70 -9.14 -12.09 -5.87
C ARG A 70 -7.84 -12.88 -5.99
N TYR A 71 -6.75 -12.39 -5.39
CA TYR A 71 -5.44 -13.03 -5.47
C TYR A 71 -5.14 -13.92 -4.25
N PRO A 72 -4.36 -14.99 -4.42
CA PRO A 72 -3.80 -15.79 -3.32
C PRO A 72 -3.07 -14.94 -2.27
N ALA A 73 -3.03 -15.41 -1.03
CA ALA A 73 -2.44 -14.68 0.10
C ALA A 73 -0.97 -14.24 -0.12
N THR A 74 -0.18 -15.07 -0.81
CA THR A 74 1.21 -14.79 -1.19
C THR A 74 1.32 -13.54 -2.07
N ILE A 75 0.47 -13.43 -3.10
CA ILE A 75 0.40 -12.28 -4.00
C ILE A 75 -0.16 -11.05 -3.28
N ARG A 76 -1.22 -11.23 -2.46
CA ARG A 76 -1.82 -10.14 -1.68
C ARG A 76 -0.79 -9.44 -0.81
N LYS A 77 0.07 -10.19 -0.14
CA LYS A 77 1.12 -9.64 0.72
C LYS A 77 2.00 -8.65 -0.01
N VAL A 78 2.41 -8.96 -1.25
CA VAL A 78 3.21 -8.05 -2.08
C VAL A 78 2.42 -6.78 -2.42
N ILE A 79 1.15 -6.92 -2.78
CA ILE A 79 0.27 -5.78 -3.15
C ILE A 79 0.12 -4.80 -1.99
N TYR A 80 -0.13 -5.30 -0.76
CA TYR A 80 -0.36 -4.42 0.39
C TYR A 80 0.92 -4.08 1.19
N THR A 81 2.09 -4.55 0.79
CA THR A 81 3.36 -4.06 1.38
C THR A 81 3.74 -2.71 0.79
N THR A 82 3.62 -1.65 1.58
CA THR A 82 3.96 -0.28 1.13
C THR A 82 5.43 0.07 1.17
N ASN A 83 6.29 -0.78 1.73
CA ASN A 83 7.67 -0.41 2.01
C ASN A 83 8.42 0.09 0.77
N ALA A 84 8.18 -0.49 -0.40
CA ALA A 84 8.83 -0.08 -1.64
C ALA A 84 8.40 1.34 -2.07
N ILE A 85 7.11 1.57 -2.32
CA ILE A 85 6.59 2.87 -2.78
C ILE A 85 6.85 3.97 -1.75
N GLU A 86 6.71 3.66 -0.47
CA GLU A 86 6.88 4.66 0.57
C GLU A 86 8.33 5.01 0.85
N SER A 87 9.25 4.06 0.62
CA SER A 87 10.68 4.34 0.59
C SER A 87 10.98 5.36 -0.51
N VAL A 88 10.47 5.17 -1.73
CA VAL A 88 10.64 6.11 -2.85
C VAL A 88 10.04 7.49 -2.51
N HIS A 89 8.79 7.55 -2.05
CA HIS A 89 8.16 8.82 -1.66
C HIS A 89 8.91 9.54 -0.54
N ARG A 90 9.50 8.80 0.41
CA ARG A 90 10.34 9.39 1.46
C ARG A 90 11.62 9.99 0.88
N GLN A 91 12.27 9.29 -0.05
CA GLN A 91 13.46 9.78 -0.74
C GLN A 91 13.18 11.06 -1.52
N PHE A 92 12.09 11.10 -2.29
CA PHE A 92 11.67 12.30 -3.02
C PHE A 92 11.38 13.48 -2.09
N ARG A 93 10.61 13.27 -1.01
CA ARG A 93 10.36 14.31 0.00
C ARG A 93 11.64 14.81 0.65
N LYS A 94 12.62 13.95 0.91
CA LYS A 94 13.92 14.34 1.48
C LYS A 94 14.69 15.25 0.51
N LEU A 95 14.72 14.92 -0.78
CA LEU A 95 15.43 15.68 -1.80
C LEU A 95 14.80 17.04 -2.07
N THR A 96 13.47 17.12 -2.03
CA THR A 96 12.74 18.37 -2.28
C THR A 96 12.60 19.26 -1.05
N LYS A 97 12.64 18.71 0.18
CA LYS A 97 12.44 19.49 1.43
C LYS A 97 13.40 20.68 1.57
N THR A 98 14.62 20.58 1.06
CA THR A 98 15.64 21.64 1.15
C THR A 98 15.63 22.60 -0.04
N LYS A 99 14.78 22.36 -1.05
CA LYS A 99 14.68 23.17 -2.26
C LYS A 99 13.39 23.99 -2.19
N GLY A 100 13.50 25.30 -1.95
CA GLY A 100 12.35 26.20 -1.82
C GLY A 100 11.55 26.32 -3.12
N ALA A 101 12.21 26.70 -4.20
CA ALA A 101 11.64 26.74 -5.55
C ALA A 101 12.62 26.09 -6.55
N LEU A 102 12.07 25.52 -7.61
CA LEU A 102 12.86 24.95 -8.71
C LEU A 102 12.73 25.85 -9.95
N PRO A 103 13.82 26.07 -10.71
CA PRO A 103 13.80 27.00 -11.84
C PRO A 103 12.84 26.60 -12.98
N ASN A 104 12.64 25.30 -13.18
CA ASN A 104 11.74 24.72 -14.18
C ASN A 104 11.48 23.24 -13.90
N GLU A 105 10.56 22.64 -14.64
CA GLU A 105 10.19 21.23 -14.54
C GLU A 105 11.39 20.29 -14.78
N ASN A 106 12.23 20.58 -15.78
CA ASN A 106 13.42 19.78 -16.08
C ASN A 106 14.39 19.70 -14.89
N SER A 107 14.52 20.78 -14.10
CA SER A 107 15.35 20.81 -12.90
C SER A 107 14.79 19.87 -11.82
N LEU A 108 13.46 19.82 -11.67
CA LEU A 108 12.79 18.86 -10.78
C LEU A 108 13.02 17.43 -11.26
N LEU A 109 12.78 17.16 -12.54
CA LEU A 109 12.92 15.82 -13.11
C LEU A 109 14.35 15.30 -12.95
N LYS A 110 15.36 16.13 -13.22
CA LYS A 110 16.78 15.76 -13.05
C LYS A 110 17.10 15.44 -11.59
N LEU A 111 16.60 16.22 -10.64
CA LEU A 111 16.81 15.98 -9.21
C LEU A 111 16.16 14.65 -8.76
N LEU A 112 14.92 14.40 -9.17
CA LEU A 112 14.21 13.16 -8.84
C LEU A 112 14.86 11.94 -9.48
N TYR A 113 15.29 12.06 -10.75
CA TYR A 113 16.00 11.01 -11.48
C TYR A 113 17.30 10.61 -10.78
N LEU A 114 18.18 11.57 -10.46
CA LEU A 114 19.43 11.31 -9.73
C LEU A 114 19.15 10.71 -8.34
N GLY A 115 18.09 11.20 -7.68
CA GLY A 115 17.62 10.65 -6.43
C GLY A 115 17.21 9.18 -6.50
N LEU A 116 16.54 8.80 -7.59
CA LEU A 116 16.10 7.43 -7.86
C LEU A 116 17.30 6.52 -8.17
N MET A 117 18.22 6.96 -9.02
CA MET A 117 19.45 6.22 -9.34
C MET A 117 20.24 5.87 -8.08
N ASN A 118 20.49 6.87 -7.21
CA ASN A 118 21.19 6.66 -5.94
C ASN A 118 20.42 5.75 -4.96
N ALA A 119 19.08 5.73 -5.03
CA ALA A 119 18.27 4.84 -4.22
C ALA A 119 18.33 3.39 -4.73
N GLN A 120 18.30 3.21 -6.06
CA GLN A 120 18.35 1.92 -6.74
C GLN A 120 19.63 1.15 -6.42
N GLU A 121 20.78 1.83 -6.28
CA GLU A 121 22.04 1.20 -5.87
C GLU A 121 21.94 0.44 -4.54
N LYS A 122 21.00 0.82 -3.67
CA LYS A 122 20.77 0.19 -2.36
C LYS A 122 19.70 -0.90 -2.39
N TRP A 123 19.05 -1.14 -3.52
CA TRP A 123 18.00 -2.15 -3.69
C TRP A 123 18.60 -3.51 -4.03
N THR A 124 19.51 -3.99 -3.19
CA THR A 124 20.22 -5.27 -3.39
C THR A 124 19.51 -6.46 -2.74
N MET A 125 18.61 -6.19 -1.78
CA MET A 125 17.92 -7.23 -1.03
C MET A 125 16.72 -7.79 -1.81
N PRO A 126 16.60 -9.11 -1.98
CA PRO A 126 15.46 -9.71 -2.64
C PRO A 126 14.18 -9.56 -1.81
N ILE A 127 13.03 -9.58 -2.50
CA ILE A 127 11.73 -9.57 -1.82
C ILE A 127 11.56 -10.89 -1.05
N GLN A 128 11.18 -10.80 0.22
CA GLN A 128 10.96 -11.97 1.07
C GLN A 128 9.93 -12.91 0.45
N SER A 129 10.26 -14.20 0.35
CA SER A 129 9.38 -15.24 -0.20
C SER A 129 8.94 -14.99 -1.65
N TRP A 130 9.76 -14.28 -2.44
CA TRP A 130 9.44 -13.96 -3.84
C TRP A 130 9.19 -15.20 -4.68
N ASN A 131 9.99 -16.26 -4.54
CA ASN A 131 9.84 -17.49 -5.34
C ASN A 131 8.45 -18.11 -5.18
N LEU A 132 7.91 -18.17 -3.95
CA LEU A 132 6.54 -18.66 -3.70
C LEU A 132 5.49 -17.75 -4.36
N THR A 133 5.73 -16.44 -4.38
CA THR A 133 4.84 -15.49 -5.04
C THR A 133 4.90 -15.66 -6.56
N LEU A 134 6.10 -15.83 -7.12
CA LEU A 134 6.34 -16.05 -8.54
C LEU A 134 5.66 -17.33 -9.04
N SER A 135 5.77 -18.43 -8.30
CA SER A 135 5.06 -19.68 -8.62
C SER A 135 3.54 -19.49 -8.64
N GLN A 136 2.98 -18.75 -7.67
CA GLN A 136 1.55 -18.46 -7.64
C GLN A 136 1.12 -17.52 -8.77
N LEU A 137 1.97 -16.56 -9.16
CA LEU A 137 1.72 -15.70 -10.31
C LEU A 137 1.73 -16.48 -11.62
N ALA A 138 2.64 -17.45 -11.78
CA ALA A 138 2.70 -18.29 -12.98
C ALA A 138 1.43 -19.15 -13.15
N ILE A 139 0.89 -19.69 -12.04
CA ILE A 139 -0.37 -20.44 -12.05
C ILE A 139 -1.55 -19.51 -12.33
N TYR A 140 -1.63 -18.37 -11.63
CA TYR A 140 -2.78 -17.46 -11.73
C TYR A 140 -2.85 -16.74 -13.08
N PHE A 141 -1.70 -16.51 -13.72
CA PHE A 141 -1.55 -15.84 -15.00
C PHE A 141 -0.85 -16.75 -16.00
N GLU A 142 -1.45 -17.91 -16.27
CA GLU A 142 -0.93 -18.92 -17.19
C GLU A 142 -0.51 -18.31 -18.55
N GLY A 143 0.66 -18.73 -19.05
CA GLY A 143 1.23 -18.28 -20.33
C GLY A 143 1.78 -16.85 -20.35
N ARG A 144 1.61 -16.05 -19.28
CA ARG A 144 2.07 -14.65 -19.24
C ARG A 144 3.54 -14.50 -18.87
N LEU A 145 4.10 -15.48 -18.15
CA LEU A 145 5.45 -15.39 -17.59
C LEU A 145 6.48 -16.25 -18.33
N ASP A 146 6.06 -17.05 -19.31
CA ASP A 146 6.90 -18.02 -20.03
C ASP A 146 8.11 -17.39 -20.72
N LYS A 147 8.00 -16.13 -21.16
CA LYS A 147 9.10 -15.38 -21.79
C LYS A 147 10.13 -14.85 -20.80
N VAL A 148 9.81 -14.83 -19.51
CA VAL A 148 10.59 -14.17 -18.46
C VAL A 148 11.13 -15.18 -17.45
N ILE A 149 10.40 -16.28 -17.24
CA ILE A 149 10.83 -17.40 -16.41
C ILE A 149 11.49 -18.43 -17.33
N THR A 150 12.82 -18.42 -17.38
CA THR A 150 13.60 -19.60 -17.78
C THR A 150 13.73 -20.50 -16.55
N LEU A 151 13.02 -21.62 -16.56
CA LEU A 151 13.24 -22.72 -15.62
C LEU A 151 14.47 -23.53 -16.03
#